data_AF-A0A1V4ZVX7-F1
#
_entry.id   AF-A0A1V4ZVX7-F1
#
_cell.length_a   1.000
_cell.length_b   1.000
_cell.length_c   1.000
_cell.angle_alpha   90.00
_cell.angle_beta   90.00
_cell.angle_gamma   90.00
#
_symmetry.space_group_name_H-M   'P 1'
#
loop_
_entity.id
_entity.type
_entity.pdbx_description
1 polymer ?
#
loop_
_entity_poly.entity_id
_entity_poly.type
_entity_poly.pdbx_seq_one_letter_code
_entity_poly.pdbx_strand_id
1 'polypeptide(L)'
;MTIQRNVELFMRDFKREVENLPHIERVDFFGSILSSNWKIGKSDVDVIVCGNDIPPTRKREIVLIFRDLNRKYGLQLETVRCCHPTPFFLDSPQRIQMFQEMIKGHSHILEFGRRWLKQNAPTYKEIWAMEDSLKITENFLPPIPIPIPKLSEIFDKFR
;
A
#
# COMPACT_ATOMS: atom_id res chain seq x y z
N MET A 1 -19.18 -3.62 -18.45
CA MET A 1 -17.78 -3.59 -17.97
C MET A 1 -17.59 -4.80 -17.06
N THR A 2 -16.55 -5.61 -17.26
CA THR A 2 -16.28 -6.78 -16.42
C THR A 2 -15.55 -6.37 -15.13
N ILE A 3 -15.72 -7.12 -14.04
CA ILE A 3 -15.03 -6.87 -12.77
C ILE A 3 -13.51 -6.81 -12.97
N GLN A 4 -12.97 -7.78 -13.71
CA GLN A 4 -11.55 -7.84 -14.05
C GLN A 4 -11.08 -6.55 -14.74
N ARG A 5 -11.90 -6.00 -15.64
CA ARG A 5 -11.55 -4.76 -16.34
C ARG A 5 -11.48 -3.57 -15.39
N ASN A 6 -12.40 -3.48 -14.42
CA ASN A 6 -12.39 -2.41 -13.43
C ASN A 6 -11.16 -2.51 -12.52
N VAL A 7 -10.75 -3.72 -12.12
CA VAL A 7 -9.52 -3.95 -11.35
C VAL A 7 -8.29 -3.52 -12.14
N GLU A 8 -8.16 -3.92 -13.40
CA GLU A 8 -7.04 -3.50 -14.27
C GLU A 8 -6.98 -1.98 -14.44
N LEU A 9 -8.14 -1.33 -14.62
CA LEU A 9 -8.22 0.12 -14.76
C LEU A 9 -7.86 0.83 -13.47
N PHE A 10 -8.31 0.32 -12.32
CA PHE A 10 -7.89 0.80 -11.00
C PHE A 10 -6.38 0.72 -10.83
N MET A 11 -5.78 -0.45 -11.09
CA MET A 11 -4.34 -0.64 -10.94
C MET A 11 -3.54 0.30 -11.83
N ARG A 12 -3.94 0.42 -13.10
CA ARG A 12 -3.30 1.29 -14.08
C ARG A 12 -3.40 2.76 -13.68
N ASP A 13 -4.59 3.24 -13.34
CA ASP A 13 -4.81 4.65 -13.02
C ASP A 13 -4.19 5.03 -11.68
N PHE A 14 -4.26 4.15 -10.67
CA PHE A 14 -3.60 4.37 -9.38
C PHE A 14 -2.09 4.46 -9.55
N LYS A 15 -1.49 3.51 -10.29
CA LYS A 15 -0.06 3.53 -10.61
C LYS A 15 0.33 4.81 -11.33
N ARG A 16 -0.40 5.18 -12.40
CA ARG A 16 -0.14 6.41 -13.17
C ARG A 16 -0.21 7.66 -12.29
N GLU A 17 -1.25 7.79 -11.46
CA GLU A 17 -1.45 9.01 -10.67
C GLU A 17 -0.42 9.12 -9.54
N VAL A 18 -0.10 8.01 -8.87
CA VAL A 18 0.81 8.00 -7.72
C VAL A 18 2.28 8.07 -8.14
N GLU A 19 2.70 7.39 -9.21
CA GLU A 19 4.09 7.46 -9.70
C GLU A 19 4.46 8.83 -10.29
N ASN A 20 3.47 9.69 -10.59
CA ASN A 20 3.71 11.08 -11.00
C ASN A 20 3.90 12.05 -9.82
N LEU A 21 3.73 11.58 -8.58
CA LEU A 21 3.90 12.42 -7.39
C LEU A 21 5.39 12.52 -7.00
N PRO A 22 5.84 13.69 -6.49
CA PRO A 22 7.18 13.81 -5.92
C PRO A 22 7.40 12.78 -4.80
N HIS A 23 8.65 12.36 -4.63
CA HIS A 23 9.10 11.34 -3.66
C HIS A 23 8.69 9.90 -3.95
N ILE A 24 7.86 9.66 -4.97
CA ILE A 24 7.44 8.31 -5.35
C ILE A 24 8.34 7.81 -6.47
N GLU A 25 8.88 6.61 -6.29
CA GLU A 25 9.69 5.94 -7.30
C GLU A 25 8.88 4.89 -8.06
N ARG A 26 8.02 4.16 -7.34
CA ARG A 26 7.34 2.99 -7.90
C ARG A 26 6.10 2.58 -7.11
N VAL A 27 5.10 2.07 -7.82
CA VAL A 27 3.93 1.41 -7.25
C VAL A 27 3.81 -0.02 -7.79
N ASP A 28 3.63 -0.97 -6.87
CA ASP A 28 3.41 -2.38 -7.18
C ASP A 28 2.20 -2.94 -6.45
N PHE A 29 1.53 -3.90 -7.09
CA PHE A 29 0.40 -4.63 -6.54
C PHE A 29 0.80 -6.07 -6.27
N PHE A 30 0.22 -6.68 -5.25
CA PHE A 30 0.47 -8.08 -4.92
C PHE A 30 -0.80 -8.76 -4.37
N GLY A 31 -0.70 -10.05 -4.05
CA GLY A 31 -1.81 -10.76 -3.41
C GLY A 31 -3.00 -10.99 -4.36
N SER A 32 -4.21 -10.92 -3.81
CA SER A 32 -5.42 -11.40 -4.48
C SER A 32 -5.83 -10.56 -5.68
N ILE A 33 -5.43 -9.28 -5.75
CA ILE A 33 -5.76 -8.35 -6.86
C ILE A 33 -5.18 -8.80 -8.21
N LEU A 34 -4.12 -9.61 -8.22
CA LEU A 34 -3.53 -10.16 -9.43
C LEU A 34 -4.27 -11.40 -9.94
N SER A 35 -5.25 -11.92 -9.18
CA SER A 35 -6.02 -13.11 -9.53
C SER A 35 -7.19 -12.76 -10.46
N SER A 36 -7.44 -13.62 -11.45
CA SER A 36 -8.64 -13.56 -12.30
C SER A 36 -9.96 -13.83 -11.56
N ASN A 37 -9.89 -14.32 -10.31
CA ASN A 37 -11.05 -14.65 -9.47
C ASN A 37 -11.36 -13.56 -8.42
N TRP A 38 -10.84 -12.34 -8.59
CA TRP A 38 -11.06 -11.23 -7.67
C TRP A 38 -12.55 -10.85 -7.59
N LYS A 39 -13.06 -10.63 -6.38
CA LYS A 39 -14.49 -10.41 -6.13
C LYS A 39 -14.73 -9.02 -5.52
N ILE A 40 -15.57 -8.22 -6.20
CA ILE A 40 -16.05 -6.93 -5.69
C ILE A 40 -16.60 -7.09 -4.27
N GLY A 41 -16.19 -6.17 -3.39
CA GLY A 41 -16.65 -6.10 -2.02
C GLY A 41 -16.26 -7.27 -1.11
N LYS A 42 -15.43 -8.21 -1.60
CA LYS A 42 -14.99 -9.39 -0.84
C LYS A 42 -13.48 -9.55 -0.84
N SER A 43 -12.85 -9.30 -1.99
CA SER A 43 -11.40 -9.35 -2.13
C SER A 43 -10.78 -8.02 -1.76
N ASP A 44 -9.59 -8.09 -1.17
CA ASP A 44 -8.79 -6.94 -0.77
C ASP A 44 -7.88 -6.45 -1.92
N VAL A 45 -7.28 -5.29 -1.69
CA VAL A 45 -6.27 -4.70 -2.56
C VAL A 45 -5.00 -4.47 -1.75
N ASP A 46 -3.97 -5.22 -2.10
CA ASP A 46 -2.64 -5.06 -1.55
C ASP A 46 -1.77 -4.26 -2.52
N VAL A 47 -1.33 -3.09 -2.07
CA VAL A 47 -0.49 -2.19 -2.87
C VAL A 47 0.68 -1.67 -2.05
N ILE A 48 1.83 -1.59 -2.71
CA ILE A 48 3.07 -1.08 -2.18
C ILE A 48 3.40 0.21 -2.91
N VAL A 49 3.74 1.23 -2.14
CA VAL A 49 4.21 2.50 -2.64
C VAL A 49 5.65 2.68 -2.16
N CYS A 50 6.57 2.65 -3.12
CA CYS A 50 8.00 2.82 -2.89
C CYS A 50 8.41 4.25 -3.21
N GLY A 51 9.29 4.80 -2.39
CA GLY A 51 9.78 6.15 -2.56
C GLY A 51 10.94 6.45 -1.62
N ASN A 52 11.33 7.72 -1.58
CA ASN A 52 12.37 8.20 -0.68
C ASN A 52 11.82 9.32 0.19
N ASP A 53 11.72 9.06 1.49
CA ASP A 53 11.22 9.99 2.51
C ASP A 53 9.88 10.62 2.12
N ILE A 54 8.87 9.78 1.86
CA ILE A 54 7.53 10.22 1.44
C ILE A 54 6.90 10.99 2.61
N PRO A 55 6.64 12.31 2.45
CA PRO A 55 6.13 13.11 3.55
C PRO A 55 4.65 12.76 3.85
N PRO A 56 4.17 13.02 5.07
CA PRO A 56 2.78 12.70 5.47
C PRO A 56 1.71 13.28 4.55
N THR A 57 1.95 14.48 3.99
CA THR A 57 1.04 15.13 3.04
C THR A 57 0.91 14.36 1.73
N ARG A 58 1.99 13.74 1.23
CA ARG A 58 1.97 12.87 0.04
C ARG A 58 1.31 11.54 0.36
N LYS A 59 1.60 10.92 1.51
CA LYS A 59 0.90 9.68 1.94
C LYS A 59 -0.62 9.88 1.99
N ARG A 60 -1.06 11.03 2.52
CA ARG A 60 -2.48 11.39 2.55
C ARG A 60 -3.08 11.52 1.14
N GLU A 61 -2.41 12.23 0.26
CA GLU A 61 -2.88 12.38 -1.13
C GLU A 61 -3.01 11.02 -1.83
N ILE A 62 -2.06 10.12 -1.63
CA ILE A 62 -2.08 8.76 -2.18
C ILE A 62 -3.27 7.96 -1.65
N VAL A 63 -3.59 8.10 -0.36
CA VAL A 63 -4.78 7.48 0.24
C VAL A 63 -6.08 8.06 -0.36
N LEU A 64 -6.12 9.36 -0.64
CA LEU A 64 -7.27 9.97 -1.30
C LEU A 64 -7.44 9.48 -2.74
N ILE A 65 -6.34 9.39 -3.50
CA ILE A 65 -6.34 8.79 -4.86
C ILE A 65 -6.88 7.36 -4.79
N PHE A 66 -6.41 6.55 -3.84
CA PHE A 66 -6.89 5.19 -3.63
C PHE A 66 -8.41 5.13 -3.44
N ARG A 67 -8.94 5.98 -2.57
CA ARG A 67 -10.37 6.07 -2.27
C ARG A 67 -11.18 6.50 -3.48
N ASP A 68 -10.74 7.54 -4.16
CA ASP A 68 -11.49 8.13 -5.27
C ASP A 68 -11.51 7.17 -6.47
N LEU A 69 -10.42 6.43 -6.70
CA LEU A 69 -10.39 5.35 -7.69
C LEU A 69 -11.22 4.12 -7.28
N ASN A 70 -11.27 3.76 -6.00
CA ASN A 70 -12.20 2.72 -5.50
C ASN A 70 -13.65 3.07 -5.87
N ARG A 71 -14.05 4.34 -5.64
CA ARG A 71 -15.38 4.85 -6.00
C ARG A 71 -15.60 4.86 -7.51
N LYS A 72 -14.65 5.41 -8.27
CA LYS A 72 -14.69 5.50 -9.75
C LYS A 72 -14.89 4.13 -10.41
N TYR A 73 -14.23 3.10 -9.93
CA TYR A 73 -14.27 1.75 -10.50
C TYR A 73 -15.25 0.79 -9.81
N GLY A 74 -15.95 1.26 -8.76
CA GLY A 74 -16.96 0.48 -8.06
C GLY A 74 -16.41 -0.82 -7.45
N LEU A 75 -15.20 -0.78 -6.87
CA LEU A 75 -14.57 -1.98 -6.29
C LEU A 75 -15.18 -2.38 -4.93
N GLN A 76 -15.92 -1.46 -4.29
CA GLN A 76 -16.61 -1.66 -3.03
C GLN A 76 -15.67 -2.08 -1.88
N LEU A 77 -14.44 -1.56 -1.85
CA LEU A 77 -13.47 -1.91 -0.80
C LEU A 77 -13.95 -1.51 0.61
N GLU A 78 -14.92 -0.61 0.71
CA GLU A 78 -15.63 -0.26 1.95
C GLU A 78 -16.43 -1.40 2.57
N THR A 79 -16.78 -2.43 1.80
CA THR A 79 -17.49 -3.61 2.32
C THR A 79 -16.54 -4.74 2.71
N VAL A 80 -15.24 -4.61 2.42
CA VAL A 80 -14.19 -5.56 2.81
C VAL A 80 -13.86 -5.38 4.30
N ARG A 81 -13.21 -6.36 4.93
CA ARG A 81 -12.84 -6.30 6.35
C ARG A 81 -12.17 -4.95 6.68
N CYS A 82 -12.77 -4.22 7.61
CA CYS A 82 -12.40 -2.83 7.91
C CYS A 82 -10.95 -2.65 8.41
N CYS A 83 -10.34 -3.71 8.96
CA CYS A 83 -8.97 -3.70 9.47
C CYS A 83 -7.90 -4.09 8.43
N HIS A 84 -8.24 -4.16 7.14
CA HIS A 84 -7.26 -4.47 6.09
C HIS A 84 -6.27 -3.30 5.90
N PRO A 85 -4.96 -3.49 6.11
CA PRO A 85 -3.94 -2.45 5.92
C PRO A 85 -3.57 -2.25 4.44
N THR A 86 -3.71 -1.04 3.91
CA THR A 86 -3.26 -0.66 2.56
C THR A 86 -3.40 0.86 2.35
N PRO A 87 -2.55 1.56 1.58
CA PRO A 87 -1.31 1.11 0.95
C PRO A 87 -0.14 0.97 1.95
N PHE A 88 0.83 0.12 1.62
CA PHE A 88 2.09 -0.01 2.37
C PHE A 88 3.15 0.96 1.83
N PHE A 89 3.66 1.85 2.67
CA PHE A 89 4.70 2.83 2.29
C PHE A 89 6.10 2.32 2.62
N LEU A 90 6.89 2.03 1.58
CA LEU A 90 8.31 1.67 1.66
C LEU A 90 9.15 2.88 1.26
N ASP A 91 9.25 3.84 2.17
CA ASP A 91 9.86 5.16 1.96
C ASP A 91 11.17 5.37 2.72
N SER A 92 11.62 4.34 3.45
CA SER A 92 12.88 4.35 4.15
C SER A 92 13.59 3.02 3.94
N PRO A 93 14.93 3.03 3.87
CA PRO A 93 15.75 1.84 3.81
C PRO A 93 15.38 0.72 4.77
N GLN A 94 14.99 1.07 6.00
CA GLN A 94 14.62 0.11 7.03
C GLN A 94 13.29 -0.56 6.70
N ARG A 95 12.31 0.20 6.20
CA ARG A 95 11.02 -0.35 5.77
C ARG A 95 11.19 -1.31 4.60
N ILE A 96 12.05 -0.92 3.67
CA ILE A 96 12.43 -1.72 2.51
C ILE A 96 13.06 -3.04 2.96
N GLN A 97 14.06 -3.00 3.84
CA GLN A 97 14.70 -4.19 4.39
C GLN A 97 13.72 -5.09 5.16
N MET A 98 12.85 -4.51 5.99
CA MET A 98 11.82 -5.27 6.69
C MET A 98 10.88 -5.99 5.72
N PHE A 99 10.45 -5.30 4.67
CA PHE A 99 9.62 -5.88 3.62
C PHE A 99 10.34 -7.04 2.93
N GLN A 100 11.63 -6.89 2.58
CA GLN A 100 12.44 -7.97 2.00
C GLN A 100 12.51 -9.21 2.89
N GLU A 101 12.78 -9.04 4.18
CA GLU A 101 12.91 -10.16 5.10
C GLU A 101 11.58 -10.91 5.28
N MET A 102 10.45 -10.21 5.15
CA MET A 102 9.15 -10.86 5.08
C MET A 102 8.98 -11.72 3.82
N ILE A 103 9.36 -11.19 2.65
CA ILE A 103 9.28 -11.92 1.38
C ILE A 103 10.15 -13.17 1.40
N LYS A 104 11.35 -13.09 1.98
CA LYS A 104 12.31 -14.20 2.07
C LYS A 104 11.84 -15.35 2.97
N GLY A 105 10.72 -15.21 3.68
CA GLY A 105 10.09 -16.33 4.38
C GLY A 105 10.67 -16.62 5.76
N HIS A 106 11.40 -15.69 6.39
CA HIS A 106 11.87 -15.86 7.76
C HIS A 106 10.68 -15.81 8.74
N SER A 107 10.27 -16.98 9.24
CA SER A 107 9.02 -17.21 10.00
C SER A 107 8.81 -16.31 11.23
N HIS A 108 9.89 -15.94 11.92
CA HIS A 108 9.87 -15.06 13.09
C HIS A 108 9.80 -13.56 12.71
N ILE A 109 10.39 -13.17 11.57
CA ILE A 109 10.31 -11.80 11.02
C ILE A 109 8.97 -11.58 10.31
N LEU A 110 8.34 -12.65 9.79
CA LEU A 110 7.05 -12.60 9.13
C LEU A 110 5.94 -12.08 10.04
N GLU A 111 5.87 -12.52 11.31
CA GLU A 111 4.87 -12.00 12.24
C GLU A 111 5.16 -10.56 12.67
N PHE A 112 6.41 -10.25 12.97
CA PHE A 112 6.81 -8.90 13.37
C PHE A 112 6.62 -7.91 12.22
N GLY A 113 7.11 -8.23 11.03
CA GLY A 113 6.96 -7.44 9.82
C GLY A 113 5.51 -7.31 9.37
N ARG A 114 4.68 -8.36 9.46
CA ARG A 114 3.23 -8.25 9.21
C ARG A 114 2.55 -7.34 10.23
N ARG A 115 2.87 -7.47 11.53
CA ARG A 115 2.34 -6.58 12.57
C ARG A 115 2.79 -5.14 12.34
N TRP A 116 4.05 -4.94 11.98
CA TRP A 116 4.64 -3.63 11.75
C TRP A 116 4.04 -2.96 10.50
N LEU A 117 3.95 -3.66 9.37
CA LEU A 117 3.27 -3.14 8.17
C LEU A 117 1.80 -2.86 8.44
N LYS A 118 1.11 -3.72 9.20
CA LYS A 118 -0.27 -3.50 9.66
C LYS A 118 -0.42 -2.26 10.53
N GLN A 119 0.58 -1.93 11.34
CA GLN A 119 0.58 -0.76 12.22
C GLN A 119 0.93 0.54 11.47
N ASN A 120 1.62 0.45 10.33
CA ASN A 120 2.16 1.60 9.61
C ASN A 120 1.46 1.90 8.27
N ALA A 121 0.56 1.03 7.82
CA ALA A 121 -0.33 1.29 6.70
C ALA A 121 -1.72 1.68 7.22
N PRO A 122 -2.41 2.62 6.57
CA PRO A 122 -3.79 2.93 6.93
C PRO A 122 -4.67 1.71 6.67
N THR A 123 -5.69 1.54 7.49
CA THR A 123 -6.72 0.52 7.33
C THR A 123 -7.86 1.05 6.47
N TYR A 124 -8.64 0.18 5.83
CA TYR A 124 -9.87 0.59 5.13
C TYR A 124 -10.76 1.48 5.98
N LYS A 125 -10.96 1.16 7.28
CA LYS A 125 -11.70 2.04 8.20
C LYS A 125 -11.16 3.47 8.21
N GLU A 126 -9.84 3.63 8.30
CA GLU A 126 -9.19 4.94 8.31
C GLU A 126 -9.30 5.64 6.96
N ILE A 127 -9.11 4.91 5.84
CA ILE A 127 -9.27 5.46 4.48
C ILE A 127 -10.68 6.05 4.29
N TRP A 128 -11.71 5.35 4.73
CA TRP A 128 -13.10 5.80 4.58
C TRP A 128 -13.47 6.89 5.59
N ALA A 129 -12.89 6.88 6.78
CA ALA A 129 -13.08 7.91 7.80
C ALA A 129 -12.39 9.24 7.48
N MET A 130 -11.55 9.32 6.43
CA MET A 130 -10.93 10.59 6.00
C MET A 130 -11.90 11.58 5.33
N GLU A 131 -13.22 11.33 5.41
CA GLU A 131 -14.24 12.34 5.10
C GLU A 131 -14.32 13.36 6.26
N ASP A 132 -14.01 14.63 5.92
CA ASP A 132 -14.45 15.84 6.62
C ASP A 132 -13.68 16.42 7.82
N SER A 133 -12.60 15.84 8.34
CA SER A 133 -11.66 16.61 9.19
C SER A 133 -10.25 16.04 9.25
N LEU A 134 -9.26 16.93 9.03
CA LEU A 134 -7.83 16.66 9.08
C LEU A 134 -7.37 16.38 10.51
N LYS A 135 -7.48 15.13 10.98
CA LYS A 135 -6.65 14.62 12.08
C LYS A 135 -6.11 13.25 11.71
N ILE A 136 -5.05 13.24 10.91
CA ILE A 136 -4.16 12.10 10.88
C ILE A 136 -3.40 12.15 12.20
N THR A 137 -3.68 11.23 13.12
CA THR A 137 -2.85 11.07 14.31
C THR A 137 -1.44 10.73 13.87
N GLU A 138 -0.49 11.59 14.22
CA GLU A 138 0.95 11.50 13.93
C GLU A 138 1.63 10.32 14.63
N ASN A 139 1.06 9.11 14.57
CA ASN A 139 1.68 7.91 15.14
C ASN A 139 2.61 7.21 14.13
N PHE A 140 3.35 7.98 13.33
CA PHE A 140 4.47 7.44 12.56
C PHE A 140 5.74 7.58 13.40
N LEU A 141 6.02 6.56 14.22
CA LEU A 141 7.19 6.48 15.10
C LEU A 141 8.52 6.79 14.37
N PRO A 142 9.53 7.31 15.09
CA PRO A 142 10.83 7.68 14.53
C PRO A 142 11.58 6.44 13.99
N PRO A 143 12.50 6.65 13.02
CA PRO A 143 13.27 5.56 12.40
C PRO A 143 14.17 4.85 13.42
N ILE A 144 14.15 3.50 13.42
CA ILE A 144 15.11 2.66 14.14
C ILE A 144 16.32 2.46 13.22
N PRO A 145 17.58 2.61 13.68
CA PRO A 145 18.75 2.51 12.82
C PRO A 145 19.12 1.04 12.55
N ILE A 146 18.89 0.57 11.32
CA ILE A 146 19.38 -0.72 10.81
C ILE A 146 20.04 -0.47 9.43
N PRO A 147 21.17 -1.13 9.11
CA PRO A 147 21.90 -0.93 7.86
C PRO A 147 21.10 -1.24 6.59
N ILE A 148 21.35 -0.44 5.56
CA ILE A 148 20.51 -0.15 4.39
C ILE A 148 20.95 -0.98 3.16
N PRO A 149 20.11 -1.87 2.61
CA PRO A 149 20.30 -2.39 1.24
C PRO A 149 19.73 -1.42 0.18
N LYS A 150 20.32 -1.40 -1.02
CA LYS A 150 19.86 -0.54 -2.13
C LYS A 150 18.56 -1.07 -2.75
N LEU A 151 17.60 -0.18 -3.00
CA LEU A 151 16.28 -0.47 -3.59
C LEU A 151 16.34 -1.27 -4.90
N SER A 152 17.35 -1.05 -5.73
CA SER A 152 17.53 -1.73 -7.02
C SER A 152 17.77 -3.24 -6.89
N GLU A 153 18.38 -3.71 -5.80
CA GLU A 153 18.76 -5.12 -5.61
C GLU A 153 17.58 -6.02 -5.17
N ILE A 154 16.41 -5.42 -4.97
CA ILE A 154 15.27 -6.02 -4.28
C ILE A 154 14.23 -6.56 -5.25
N PHE A 155 14.06 -5.85 -6.37
CA PHE A 155 12.94 -6.06 -7.28
C PHE A 155 13.22 -7.05 -8.39
N ASP A 156 14.48 -7.42 -8.62
CA ASP A 156 14.83 -8.48 -9.58
C ASP A 156 14.34 -9.87 -9.15
N LYS A 157 13.91 -10.04 -7.88
CA LYS A 157 13.30 -11.29 -7.37
C LYS A 157 11.79 -11.42 -7.63
N PHE A 158 11.17 -10.39 -8.22
CA PHE A 158 9.72 -10.36 -8.50
C PHE A 158 9.40 -10.36 -10.00
N ARG A 159 10.42 -10.48 -10.86
CA ARG A 159 10.25 -10.82 -12.28
C ARG A 159 10.35 -12.32 -12.46
#